data_AF-A0A1Y0C5G8-F1
#
_entry.id   AF-A0A1Y0C5G8-F1
#
_cell.length_a   1.000
_cell.length_b   1.000
_cell.length_c   1.000
_cell.angle_alpha   90.00
_cell.angle_beta   90.00
_cell.angle_gamma   90.00
#
_symmetry.space_group_name_H-M   'P 1'
#
loop_
_entity.id
_entity.type
_entity.pdbx_description
1 polymer ?
#
loop_
_entity_poly.entity_id
_entity_poly.type
_entity_poly.pdbx_seq_one_letter_code
_entity_poly.pdbx_strand_id
1 'polypeptide(L)'
;MNSVSRPHIPAGAEVIAYGTVLVVGTIEEGPFDSPITGSSVYRIRTTDGEITTRSVQIVVPRIDFETSWHVWKDGTVIAGGPGISRDRMDEYASVHGGDVVYGWPAA
;
A
#
# COMPACT_ATOMS: atom_id res chain seq x y z
N MET A 1 16.73 14.29 -8.46
CA MET A 1 15.96 13.31 -7.66
C MET A 1 15.31 12.37 -8.65
N ASN A 2 15.78 11.12 -8.73
CA ASN A 2 15.21 10.15 -9.68
C ASN A 2 13.83 9.74 -9.18
N SER A 3 12.79 10.22 -9.86
CA SER A 3 11.43 9.72 -9.66
C SER A 3 11.44 8.26 -10.08
N VAL A 4 11.42 7.34 -9.12
CA VAL A 4 11.16 5.93 -9.41
C VAL A 4 9.71 5.87 -9.86
N SER A 5 9.48 5.91 -11.17
CA SER A 5 8.15 5.71 -11.74
C SER A 5 7.73 4.28 -11.40
N ARG A 6 6.87 4.12 -10.38
CA ARG A 6 6.23 2.84 -10.13
C ARG A 6 5.51 2.40 -11.40
N PRO A 7 5.60 1.11 -11.78
CA PRO A 7 4.88 0.62 -12.94
C PRO A 7 3.38 0.92 -12.79
N HIS A 8 2.76 1.32 -13.90
CA HIS A 8 1.33 1.57 -13.98
C HIS A 8 0.55 0.31 -13.58
N ILE A 9 -0.41 0.45 -12.67
CA ILE A 9 -1.30 -0.64 -12.25
C ILE A 9 -2.59 -0.53 -13.07
N PRO A 10 -2.93 -1.55 -13.89
CA PRO A 10 -4.08 -1.47 -14.79
C PRO A 10 -5.41 -1.53 -14.04
N ALA A 11 -6.46 -0.98 -14.66
CA ALA A 11 -7.84 -1.18 -14.20
C ALA A 11 -8.18 -2.69 -14.13
N GLY A 12 -8.94 -3.07 -13.11
CA GLY A 12 -9.25 -4.47 -12.82
C GLY A 12 -8.20 -5.19 -11.96
N ALA A 13 -7.03 -4.60 -11.70
CA ALA A 13 -6.03 -5.20 -10.82
C ALA A 13 -6.41 -5.08 -9.34
N GLU A 14 -6.20 -6.15 -8.57
CA GLU A 14 -6.30 -6.14 -7.12
C GLU A 14 -5.12 -5.40 -6.48
N VAL A 15 -5.43 -4.52 -5.55
CA VAL A 15 -4.46 -3.63 -4.93
C VAL A 15 -4.68 -3.49 -3.43
N ILE A 16 -3.60 -3.08 -2.77
CA ILE A 16 -3.60 -2.59 -1.41
C ILE A 16 -3.20 -1.11 -1.43
N ALA A 17 -3.97 -0.27 -0.74
CA ALA A 17 -3.55 1.10 -0.45
C ALA A 17 -3.19 1.25 1.03
N TYR A 18 -1.94 1.66 1.28
CA TYR A 18 -1.46 1.99 2.63
C TYR A 18 -2.15 3.26 3.17
N GLY A 19 -2.32 3.33 4.48
CA GLY A 19 -2.92 4.46 5.18
C GLY A 19 -3.24 4.09 6.63
N THR A 20 -3.96 4.96 7.34
CA THR A 20 -4.43 4.66 8.71
C THR A 20 -5.24 3.38 8.78
N VAL A 21 -6.00 3.10 7.73
CA VAL A 21 -6.69 1.83 7.50
C VAL A 21 -6.24 1.32 6.14
N LEU A 22 -5.80 0.07 6.08
CA LEU A 22 -5.50 -0.58 4.81
C LEU A 22 -6.76 -0.69 3.97
N VAL A 23 -6.67 -0.25 2.73
CA VAL A 23 -7.75 -0.44 1.75
C VAL A 23 -7.38 -1.62 0.87
N VAL A 24 -8.27 -2.60 0.80
CA VAL A 24 -8.21 -3.72 -0.14
C VAL A 24 -9.27 -3.49 -1.21
N GLY A 25 -8.91 -3.60 -2.48
CA GLY A 25 -9.87 -3.40 -3.55
C GLY A 25 -9.29 -3.60 -4.94
N THR A 26 -10.03 -3.14 -5.94
CA THR A 26 -9.69 -3.22 -7.35
C THR A 26 -9.56 -1.83 -7.94
N ILE A 27 -8.57 -1.61 -8.81
CA ILE A 27 -8.47 -0.35 -9.57
C ILE A 27 -9.69 -0.24 -10.48
N GLU A 28 -10.52 0.77 -10.24
CA GLU A 28 -11.63 1.12 -11.12
C GLU A 28 -11.14 2.01 -12.26
N GLU A 29 -10.27 2.99 -11.93
CA GLU A 29 -9.76 3.97 -12.88
C GLU A 29 -8.42 4.56 -12.40
N GLY A 30 -7.62 5.03 -13.34
CA GLY A 30 -6.40 5.81 -13.10
C GLY A 30 -5.12 5.14 -13.61
N PRO A 31 -3.97 5.81 -13.42
CA PRO A 31 -3.82 7.02 -12.65
C PRO A 31 -4.31 8.26 -13.40
N PHE A 32 -4.86 9.23 -12.67
CA PHE A 32 -5.22 10.55 -13.20
C PHE A 32 -4.82 11.64 -12.21
N ASP A 33 -4.67 12.87 -12.69
CA ASP A 33 -4.33 14.00 -11.82
C ASP A 33 -5.57 14.46 -11.06
N SER A 34 -5.52 14.37 -9.74
CA SER A 34 -6.59 14.86 -8.88
C SER A 34 -6.60 16.39 -8.90
N PRO A 35 -7.69 17.04 -9.34
CA PRO A 35 -7.78 18.50 -9.31
C PRO A 35 -7.86 19.05 -7.88
N ILE A 36 -8.18 18.20 -6.89
CA ILE A 36 -8.29 18.59 -5.48
C ILE A 36 -6.92 18.60 -4.79
N THR A 37 -6.08 17.60 -5.09
CA THR A 37 -4.80 17.41 -4.38
C THR A 37 -3.58 17.69 -5.25
N GLY A 38 -3.76 17.95 -6.55
CA GLY A 38 -2.68 18.12 -7.53
C GLY A 38 -1.79 16.89 -7.69
N SER A 39 -2.19 15.74 -7.14
CA SER A 39 -1.41 14.51 -7.13
C SER A 39 -2.03 13.47 -8.05
N SER A 40 -1.19 12.61 -8.61
CA SER A 40 -1.65 11.45 -9.36
C SER A 40 -2.30 10.43 -8.42
N VAL A 41 -3.51 9.97 -8.75
CA VAL A 41 -4.33 9.09 -7.90
C VAL A 41 -4.96 7.96 -8.70
N TYR A 42 -5.29 6.87 -7.99
CA TYR A 42 -6.20 5.83 -8.46
C TYR A 42 -7.56 5.95 -7.79
N ARG A 43 -8.61 5.61 -8.53
CA ARG A 43 -9.94 5.31 -8.00
C ARG A 43 -10.02 3.81 -7.75
N ILE A 44 -10.28 3.43 -6.51
CA ILE A 44 -10.28 2.05 -6.05
C ILE A 44 -11.69 1.72 -5.59
N ARG A 45 -12.24 0.62 -6.10
CA ARG A 45 -13.44 0.01 -5.55
C ARG A 45 -13.03 -0.98 -4.47
N THR A 46 -13.43 -0.72 -3.23
CA THR A 46 -13.14 -1.56 -2.08
C THR A 46 -13.96 -2.85 -2.13
N THR A 47 -13.58 -3.84 -1.33
CA THR A 47 -14.26 -5.15 -1.28
C THR A 47 -15.71 -5.08 -0.81
N ASP A 48 -16.09 -4.04 -0.07
CA ASP A 48 -17.47 -3.74 0.34
C ASP A 48 -18.25 -2.87 -0.68
N GLY A 49 -17.61 -2.50 -1.80
CA GLY A 49 -18.22 -1.77 -2.90
C GLY A 49 -18.13 -0.24 -2.80
N GLU A 50 -17.55 0.31 -1.73
CA GLU A 50 -17.24 1.74 -1.65
C GLU A 50 -16.20 2.14 -2.71
N ILE A 51 -16.26 3.40 -3.15
CA ILE A 51 -15.30 3.97 -4.08
C ILE A 51 -14.48 5.00 -3.34
N THR A 52 -13.17 4.79 -3.33
CA THR A 52 -12.23 5.70 -2.68
C THR A 52 -11.10 6.10 -3.61
N THR A 53 -10.55 7.29 -3.39
CA THR A 53 -9.39 7.80 -4.14
C THR A 53 -8.12 7.71 -3.29
N ARG A 54 -7.03 7.21 -3.86
CA ARG A 54 -5.73 7.06 -3.17
C ARG A 54 -4.57 7.47 -4.06
N SER A 55 -3.55 8.09 -3.46
CA SER A 55 -2.32 8.49 -4.17
C SER A 55 -1.61 7.27 -4.74
N VAL A 56 -1.08 7.39 -5.96
CA VAL A 56 -0.31 6.31 -6.62
C VAL A 56 0.90 5.84 -5.79
N GLN A 57 1.42 6.69 -4.89
CA GLN A 57 2.60 6.38 -4.08
C GLN A 57 2.34 5.37 -2.96
N ILE A 58 1.09 5.26 -2.52
CA ILE A 58 0.67 4.36 -1.43
C ILE A 58 -0.13 3.17 -1.93
N VAL A 59 -0.32 3.04 -3.24
CA VAL A 59 -1.02 1.90 -3.86
C VAL A 59 0.00 0.93 -4.41
N VAL A 60 -0.20 -0.36 -4.14
CA VAL A 60 0.62 -1.46 -4.65
C VAL A 60 -0.28 -2.59 -5.13
N PRO A 61 0.16 -3.40 -6.12
CA PRO A 61 -0.47 -4.67 -6.43
C PRO A 61 -0.58 -5.53 -5.16
N ARG A 62 -1.69 -6.27 -5.04
CA ARG A 62 -1.92 -7.15 -3.89
C ARG A 62 -0.78 -8.16 -3.69
N ILE A 63 -0.29 -8.74 -4.78
CA ILE A 63 0.81 -9.71 -4.73
C ILE A 63 2.10 -9.08 -4.19
N ASP A 64 2.38 -7.82 -4.54
CA ASP A 64 3.58 -7.12 -4.06
C ASP A 64 3.48 -6.90 -2.56
N PHE A 65 2.29 -6.57 -2.03
CA PHE A 65 2.05 -6.56 -0.60
C PHE A 65 2.27 -7.94 0.02
N GLU A 66 1.65 -8.99 -0.50
CA GLU A 66 1.77 -10.36 0.06
C GLU A 66 3.20 -10.90 0.06
N THR A 67 4.07 -10.33 -0.77
CA THR A 67 5.49 -10.71 -0.91
C THR A 67 6.46 -9.63 -0.40
N SER A 68 6.02 -8.81 0.56
CA SER A 68 6.84 -7.76 1.17
C SER A 68 6.93 -7.90 2.69
N TRP A 69 7.96 -7.26 3.27
CA TRP A 69 8.07 -7.13 4.72
C TRP A 69 7.34 -5.89 5.22
N HIS A 70 6.66 -6.04 6.36
CA HIS A 70 5.89 -5.00 7.03
C HIS A 70 6.11 -5.03 8.54
N VAL A 71 5.97 -3.86 9.16
CA VAL A 71 5.79 -3.75 10.61
C VAL A 71 4.32 -3.54 10.89
N TRP A 72 3.73 -4.46 11.64
CA TRP A 72 2.35 -4.42 12.10
C TRP A 72 2.26 -4.00 13.54
N LYS A 73 1.30 -3.13 13.85
CA LYS A 73 1.03 -2.69 15.22
C LYS A 73 -0.45 -2.37 15.35
N ASP A 74 -1.09 -2.94 16.38
CA ASP A 74 -2.50 -2.73 16.69
C ASP A 74 -3.44 -2.97 15.48
N GLY A 75 -3.12 -3.99 14.67
CA GLY A 75 -3.90 -4.36 13.47
C GLY A 75 -3.66 -3.48 12.24
N THR A 76 -2.68 -2.57 12.29
CA THR A 76 -2.34 -1.66 11.18
C THR A 76 -0.90 -1.82 10.73
N VAL A 77 -0.63 -1.55 9.45
CA VAL A 77 0.74 -1.46 8.94
C VAL A 77 1.27 -0.07 9.24
N ILE A 78 2.37 0.00 10.00
CA ILE A 78 3.02 1.27 10.37
C ILE A 78 4.28 1.55 9.53
N ALA A 79 4.88 0.52 8.94
CA ALA A 79 5.99 0.63 8.01
C ALA A 79 6.09 -0.59 7.10
N GLY A 80 6.79 -0.45 5.97
CA GLY A 80 7.11 -1.57 5.07
C GLY A 80 6.59 -1.41 3.65
N GLY A 81 6.63 -2.52 2.92
CA GLY A 81 6.19 -2.62 1.54
C GLY A 81 7.29 -3.04 0.56
N PRO A 82 6.97 -3.01 -0.75
CA PRO A 82 7.81 -3.59 -1.79
C PRO A 82 9.22 -3.02 -1.83
N GLY A 83 10.20 -3.91 -1.89
CA GLY A 83 11.63 -3.57 -1.96
C GLY A 83 12.27 -3.20 -0.62
N ILE A 84 11.54 -3.27 0.49
CA ILE A 84 12.09 -3.05 1.83
C ILE A 84 12.58 -4.39 2.40
N SER A 85 13.83 -4.41 2.88
CA SER A 85 14.43 -5.59 3.49
C SER A 85 13.86 -5.88 4.87
N ARG A 86 13.95 -7.15 5.30
CA ARG A 86 13.61 -7.56 6.66
C ARG A 86 14.42 -6.78 7.70
N ASP A 87 15.74 -6.70 7.55
CA ASP A 87 16.63 -6.03 8.50
C ASP A 87 16.20 -4.58 8.76
N ARG A 88 15.77 -3.85 7.72
CA ARG A 88 15.28 -2.48 7.86
C ARG A 88 13.95 -2.41 8.64
N MET A 89 13.11 -3.43 8.53
CA MET A 89 11.87 -3.55 9.31
C MET A 89 12.15 -3.94 10.76
N ASP A 90 13.12 -4.82 11.01
CA ASP A 90 13.59 -5.16 12.35
C ASP A 90 14.16 -3.92 13.05
N GLU A 91 15.00 -3.12 12.37
CA GLU A 91 15.49 -1.83 12.87
C GLU A 91 14.34 -0.88 13.21
N TYR A 92 13.37 -0.72 12.31
CA TYR A 92 12.23 0.15 12.54
C TYR A 92 11.36 -0.31 13.73
N ALA A 93 11.05 -1.61 13.80
CA ALA A 93 10.27 -2.21 14.87
C ALA A 93 10.98 -2.09 16.23
N SER A 94 12.32 -2.19 16.26
CA SER A 94 13.09 -2.01 17.51
C SER A 94 12.93 -0.62 18.14
N VAL A 95 12.65 0.40 17.33
CA VAL A 95 12.49 1.80 17.78
C VAL A 95 11.02 2.14 18.04
N HIS A 96 10.11 1.67 17.18
CA HIS A 96 8.70 2.08 17.17
C HIS A 96 7.73 1.04 17.76
N GLY A 97 8.23 -0.17 18.05
CA GLY A 97 7.46 -1.35 18.41
C GLY A 97 6.68 -1.94 17.22
N GLY A 98 6.01 -3.07 17.48
CA GLY A 98 5.27 -3.83 16.47
C GLY A 98 5.99 -5.09 16.04
N ASP A 99 5.30 -5.88 15.21
CA ASP A 99 5.74 -7.18 14.74
C ASP A 99 6.18 -7.11 13.27
N VAL A 100 7.36 -7.65 12.98
CA VAL A 100 7.84 -7.77 11.60
C VAL A 100 7.24 -9.02 10.96
N VAL A 101 6.45 -8.82 9.91
CA VAL A 101 5.69 -9.87 9.21
C VAL A 101 5.95 -9.81 7.72
N TYR A 102 5.94 -10.96 7.06
CA TYR A 102 5.96 -11.05 5.59
C TYR A 102 4.53 -11.16 5.06
N GLY A 103 4.03 -10.10 4.41
CA GLY A 103 2.65 -10.01 3.94
C GLY A 103 1.66 -9.79 5.08
N TRP A 104 0.66 -10.67 5.19
CA TRP A 104 -0.41 -10.59 6.19
C TRP A 104 0.00 -11.23 7.53
N PRO A 105 -0.43 -10.69 8.67
CA PRO A 105 -0.28 -11.37 9.96
C PRO A 105 -1.05 -12.69 9.96
N ALA A 106 -0.56 -13.66 10.73
CA ALA A 106 -1.31 -14.89 10.95
C ALA A 106 -2.66 -14.55 11.60
N ALA A 107 -3.72 -15.23 11.14
CA ALA A 107 -5.09 -15.10 11.64
C ALA A 107 -5.27 -15.74 13.03
#